data_AF-A0A0G0SJ13-F1
#
_entry.id   AF-A0A0G0SJ13-F1
#
_cell.length_a   1.000
_cell.length_b   1.000
_cell.length_c   1.000
_cell.angle_alpha   90.00
_cell.angle_beta   90.00
_cell.angle_gamma   90.00
#
_symmetry.space_group_name_H-M   'P 1'
#
loop_
_entity.id
_entity.type
_entity.pdbx_description
1 polymer ?
#
loop_
_entity_poly.entity_id
_entity_poly.type
_entity_poly.pdbx_seq_one_letter_code
_entity_poly.pdbx_strand_id
1 'polypeptide(L)'
;MLEFALTQFAIDTLIKEGFIPVIPPELIKTEIMKKLGYMENGGDEDMFHIEKDGLTLVGTAEHSIVPMHMDETLSVHSLPKRYVGFSSSFRREAGSYGKDTRGILRVHQFDKVEMVSFTTSELRCVVVI
;
A
#
# COMPACT_ATOMS: atom_id res chain seq x y z
N MET A 1 8.94 -6.98 -19.90
CA MET A 1 8.92 -8.40 -19.52
C MET A 1 9.53 -8.66 -18.14
N LEU A 2 10.72 -8.14 -17.82
CA LEU A 2 11.37 -8.40 -16.52
C LEU A 2 10.54 -7.96 -15.31
N GLU A 3 9.95 -6.76 -15.36
CA GLU A 3 9.10 -6.23 -14.29
C GLU A 3 7.93 -7.17 -13.97
N PHE A 4 7.13 -7.55 -14.98
CA PHE A 4 6.06 -8.53 -14.80
C PHE A 4 6.56 -9.88 -14.23
N ALA A 5 7.75 -10.32 -14.62
CA ALA A 5 8.33 -11.56 -14.09
C ALA A 5 8.71 -11.43 -12.61
N LEU A 6 9.24 -10.28 -12.18
CA LEU A 6 9.54 -10.01 -10.77
C LEU A 6 8.27 -9.93 -9.93
N THR A 7 7.25 -9.24 -10.44
CA THR A 7 5.93 -9.17 -9.79
C THR A 7 5.32 -10.56 -9.62
N GLN A 8 5.28 -11.36 -10.69
CA GLN A 8 4.77 -12.72 -10.63
C GLN A 8 5.56 -13.59 -9.66
N PHE A 9 6.89 -13.50 -9.67
CA PHE A 9 7.75 -14.25 -8.76
C PHE A 9 7.46 -13.91 -7.29
N ALA A 10 7.29 -12.63 -6.95
CA ALA A 10 6.98 -12.20 -5.60
C ALA A 10 5.60 -12.71 -5.14
N ILE A 11 4.58 -12.58 -5.99
CA ILE A 11 3.22 -13.06 -5.70
C ILE A 11 3.20 -14.58 -5.53
N ASP A 12 3.80 -15.34 -6.46
CA ASP A 12 3.85 -16.80 -6.39
C ASP A 12 4.59 -17.30 -5.14
N THR A 13 5.60 -16.57 -4.69
CA THR A 13 6.32 -16.88 -3.45
C THR A 13 5.40 -16.68 -2.25
N LEU A 14 4.68 -15.56 -2.19
CA LEU A 14 3.83 -15.21 -1.05
C LEU A 14 2.56 -16.07 -0.97
N ILE A 15 2.00 -16.50 -2.11
CA ILE A 15 0.88 -17.45 -2.13
C ILE A 15 1.27 -18.77 -1.43
N LYS A 16 2.51 -19.26 -1.64
CA LYS A 16 3.01 -20.47 -0.96
C LYS A 16 3.16 -20.30 0.55
N GLU A 17 3.36 -19.06 1.00
CA GLU A 17 3.42 -18.67 2.42
C GLU A 17 2.04 -18.35 3.03
N GLY A 18 0.95 -18.61 2.29
CA GLY A 18 -0.42 -18.45 2.76
C GLY A 18 -0.98 -17.03 2.64
N PHE A 19 -0.39 -16.17 1.81
CA PHE A 19 -0.96 -14.87 1.49
C PHE A 19 -2.07 -14.97 0.42
N ILE A 20 -3.13 -14.19 0.61
CA ILE A 20 -4.24 -14.06 -0.33
C ILE A 20 -3.91 -12.93 -1.32
N PRO A 21 -3.85 -13.19 -2.63
CA PRO A 21 -3.55 -12.17 -3.62
C PRO A 21 -4.73 -11.22 -3.80
N VAL A 22 -4.45 -9.92 -3.86
CA VAL A 22 -5.44 -8.85 -4.03
C VAL A 22 -4.92 -7.82 -5.02
N ILE A 23 -5.81 -7.32 -5.88
CA ILE A 23 -5.58 -6.12 -6.70
C ILE A 23 -6.48 -5.03 -6.10
N PRO A 24 -5.96 -4.19 -5.18
CA PRO A 24 -6.77 -3.17 -4.53
C PRO A 24 -6.98 -1.95 -5.44
N PRO A 25 -7.97 -1.09 -5.14
CA PRO A 25 -8.13 0.19 -5.84
C PRO A 25 -6.92 1.11 -5.58
N GLU A 26 -6.51 1.87 -6.59
CA GLU A 26 -5.42 2.85 -6.48
C GLU A 26 -5.89 4.27 -6.14
N LEU A 27 -7.21 4.48 -6.19
CA LEU A 27 -7.88 5.70 -5.76
C LEU A 27 -8.75 5.37 -4.55
N ILE A 28 -8.48 6.03 -3.44
CA ILE A 28 -9.30 5.92 -2.23
C ILE A 28 -9.82 7.29 -1.85
N LYS A 29 -10.91 7.32 -1.07
CA LYS A 29 -11.42 8.58 -0.55
C LYS A 29 -10.37 9.24 0.35
N THR A 30 -10.18 10.54 0.19
CA THR A 30 -9.21 11.31 0.99
C THR A 30 -9.49 11.23 2.49
N GLU A 31 -10.77 11.08 2.89
CA GLU A 31 -11.16 10.85 4.28
C GLU A 31 -10.55 9.58 4.89
N ILE A 32 -10.39 8.52 4.09
CA ILE A 32 -9.80 7.25 4.53
C ILE A 32 -8.29 7.42 4.71
N MET A 33 -7.63 8.10 3.77
CA MET A 33 -6.20 8.41 3.88
C MET A 33 -5.90 9.20 5.17
N LYS A 34 -6.76 10.15 5.52
CA LYS A 34 -6.65 10.92 6.77
C LYS A 34 -6.79 10.03 8.00
N LYS A 35 -7.76 9.11 8.01
CA LYS A 35 -7.97 8.16 9.13
C LYS A 35 -6.80 7.20 9.34
N LEU A 36 -6.05 6.89 8.28
CA LEU A 36 -4.85 6.06 8.37
C LEU A 36 -3.63 6.83 8.94
N GLY A 37 -3.71 8.15 9.09
CA GLY A 37 -2.64 8.98 9.66
C GLY A 37 -1.55 9.42 8.69
N TYR A 38 -1.58 8.96 7.43
CA TYR A 38 -0.52 9.29 6.45
C TYR A 38 -0.50 10.76 6.00
N MET A 39 -1.58 11.51 6.23
CA MET A 39 -1.63 12.95 5.92
C MET A 39 -1.00 13.81 7.04
N GLU A 40 -0.63 13.22 8.17
CA GLU A 40 0.02 13.94 9.27
C GLU A 40 1.50 14.22 8.94
N ASN A 41 2.13 15.14 9.68
CA ASN A 41 3.57 15.45 9.58
C ASN A 41 4.06 15.81 8.16
N GLY A 42 3.21 16.41 7.33
CA GLY A 42 3.57 16.83 5.97
C GLY A 42 3.46 15.72 4.92
N GLY A 43 2.96 14.52 5.27
CA GLY A 43 2.74 13.45 4.30
C GLY A 43 1.71 13.82 3.21
N ASP A 44 0.81 14.75 3.50
CA ASP A 44 -0.13 15.32 2.53
C ASP A 44 0.56 15.98 1.32
N GLU A 45 1.70 16.65 1.54
CA GLU A 45 2.44 17.31 0.46
C GLU A 45 3.02 16.30 -0.55
N ASP A 46 3.23 15.05 -0.11
CA ASP A 46 3.77 13.97 -0.92
C ASP A 46 2.70 13.18 -1.69
N MET A 47 1.42 13.51 -1.51
CA MET A 47 0.28 12.80 -2.12
C MET A 47 -0.32 13.54 -3.31
N PHE A 48 -0.82 12.77 -4.29
CA PHE A 48 -1.62 13.32 -5.39
C PHE A 48 -3.11 13.28 -5.03
N HIS A 49 -3.77 14.44 -5.11
CA HIS A 49 -5.20 14.58 -4.84
C HIS A 49 -5.99 14.88 -6.11
N ILE A 50 -7.17 14.26 -6.21
CA ILE A 50 -8.20 14.59 -7.18
C ILE A 50 -9.29 15.36 -6.44
N GLU A 51 -9.04 16.66 -6.24
CA GLU A 51 -9.85 17.52 -5.36
C GLU A 51 -11.33 17.54 -5.73
N LYS A 52 -11.64 17.53 -7.03
CA LYS A 52 -13.02 17.57 -7.53
C LYS A 52 -13.86 16.37 -7.08
N ASP A 53 -13.22 15.22 -6.87
CA ASP A 53 -13.88 13.95 -6.57
C ASP A 53 -13.64 13.52 -5.11
N GLY A 54 -12.84 14.26 -4.34
CA GLY A 54 -12.48 13.90 -2.96
C GLY A 54 -11.69 12.59 -2.86
N LEU A 55 -10.86 12.31 -3.88
CA LEU A 55 -10.05 11.10 -3.97
C LEU A 55 -8.56 11.43 -3.86
N THR A 56 -7.79 10.46 -3.37
CA THR A 56 -6.33 10.51 -3.28
C THR A 56 -5.75 9.25 -3.93
N LEU A 57 -4.69 9.41 -4.72
CA LEU A 57 -3.92 8.29 -5.25
C LEU A 57 -3.08 7.65 -4.13
N VAL A 58 -3.00 6.33 -4.11
CA VAL A 58 -2.26 5.60 -3.06
C VAL A 58 -0.75 5.61 -3.32
N GLY A 59 0.05 5.80 -2.26
CA GLY A 59 1.52 5.65 -2.28
C GLY A 59 2.01 4.23 -1.94
N THR A 60 1.08 3.33 -1.64
CA THR A 60 1.27 1.89 -1.37
C THR A 60 -0.09 1.18 -1.40
N ALA A 61 -0.11 -0.10 -1.81
CA ALA A 61 -1.30 -0.95 -1.73
C ALA A 61 -1.86 -1.07 -0.30
N GLU A 62 -1.02 -0.87 0.73
CA GLU A 62 -1.42 -0.83 2.14
C GLU A 62 -2.57 0.15 2.40
N HIS A 63 -2.53 1.35 1.78
CA HIS A 63 -3.55 2.38 1.97
C HIS A 63 -4.96 1.89 1.60
N SER A 64 -5.06 0.91 0.71
CA SER A 64 -6.32 0.33 0.29
C SER A 64 -6.64 -0.98 1.00
N ILE A 65 -5.63 -1.78 1.38
CA ILE A 65 -5.83 -3.08 2.03
C ILE A 65 -6.17 -2.92 3.51
N VAL A 66 -5.48 -2.04 4.23
CA VAL A 66 -5.75 -1.79 5.67
C VAL A 66 -7.22 -1.43 5.94
N PRO A 67 -7.83 -0.48 5.19
CA PRO A 67 -9.23 -0.13 5.42
C PRO A 67 -10.25 -1.15 4.87
N MET A 68 -9.84 -2.27 4.25
CA MET A 68 -10.79 -3.30 3.78
C MET A 68 -11.63 -3.89 4.91
N HIS A 69 -11.06 -3.98 6.10
CA HIS A 69 -11.73 -4.44 7.32
C HIS A 69 -12.10 -3.28 8.25
N MET A 70 -12.21 -2.05 7.72
CA MET A 70 -12.71 -0.91 8.49
C MET A 70 -14.13 -1.21 8.97
N ASP A 71 -14.39 -0.92 10.23
CA ASP A 71 -15.67 -1.17 10.91
C ASP A 71 -16.07 -2.67 11.00
N GLU A 72 -15.16 -3.60 10.74
CA GLU A 72 -15.33 -5.05 10.93
C GLU A 72 -14.66 -5.53 12.23
N THR A 73 -15.34 -6.40 12.99
CA THR A 73 -14.70 -7.13 14.10
C THR A 73 -14.21 -8.49 13.60
N LEU A 74 -12.88 -8.65 13.52
CA LEU A 74 -12.27 -9.90 13.08
C LEU A 74 -12.31 -10.97 14.20
N SER A 75 -12.70 -12.20 13.84
CA SER A 75 -12.62 -13.34 14.75
C SER A 75 -11.17 -13.76 14.93
N VAL A 76 -10.74 -14.05 16.16
CA VAL A 76 -9.39 -14.53 16.48
C VAL A 76 -9.04 -15.80 15.70
N HIS A 77 -10.01 -16.68 15.46
CA HIS A 77 -9.81 -17.91 14.69
C HIS A 77 -9.55 -17.66 13.19
N SER A 78 -9.85 -16.47 12.69
CA SER A 78 -9.57 -16.08 11.30
C SER A 78 -8.19 -15.44 11.13
N LEU A 79 -7.45 -15.23 12.22
CA LEU A 79 -6.13 -14.59 12.21
C LEU A 79 -4.99 -15.63 12.21
N PRO A 80 -3.86 -15.34 11.56
CA PRO A 80 -3.58 -14.13 10.79
C PRO A 80 -4.28 -14.12 9.43
N LYS A 81 -4.91 -12.99 9.05
CA LYS A 81 -5.34 -12.75 7.67
C LYS A 81 -4.20 -12.05 6.94
N ARG A 82 -3.65 -12.69 5.91
CA ARG A 82 -2.45 -12.23 5.21
C ARG A 82 -2.80 -11.94 3.75
N TYR A 83 -2.50 -10.73 3.29
CA TYR A 83 -2.78 -10.25 1.93
C TYR A 83 -1.49 -9.86 1.22
N VAL A 84 -1.37 -10.26 -0.04
CA VAL A 84 -0.35 -9.78 -0.95
C VAL A 84 -1.01 -8.90 -2.01
N GLY A 85 -0.72 -7.60 -1.95
CA GLY A 85 -1.31 -6.58 -2.82
C GLY A 85 -0.38 -6.19 -3.94
N PHE A 86 -0.84 -6.22 -5.19
CA PHE A 86 -0.14 -5.55 -6.29
C PHE A 86 -0.87 -4.26 -6.67
N SER A 87 -0.15 -3.13 -6.70
CA SER A 87 -0.67 -1.88 -7.23
C SER A 87 0.45 -1.00 -7.77
N SER A 88 0.11 -0.11 -8.72
CA SER A 88 0.91 1.08 -8.93
C SER A 88 0.81 1.98 -7.68
N SER A 89 1.91 2.65 -7.37
CA SER A 89 2.09 3.53 -6.21
C SER A 89 2.53 4.91 -6.68
N PHE A 90 1.93 5.95 -6.12
CA PHE A 90 2.10 7.33 -6.57
C PHE A 90 2.64 8.22 -5.45
N ARG A 91 3.74 8.94 -5.70
CA ARG A 91 4.35 9.88 -4.75
C ARG A 91 4.80 11.15 -5.46
N ARG A 92 4.57 12.30 -4.86
CA ARG A 92 5.01 13.59 -5.42
C ARG A 92 6.50 13.82 -5.26
N GLU A 93 7.15 13.05 -4.39
CA GLU A 93 8.55 13.21 -4.02
C GLU A 93 8.84 14.66 -3.56
N ALA A 94 7.89 15.21 -2.80
CA ALA A 94 7.98 16.57 -2.29
C ALA A 94 9.18 16.68 -1.33
N GLY A 95 10.06 17.65 -1.58
CA GLY A 95 11.26 17.87 -0.77
C GLY A 95 12.50 17.04 -1.15
N SER A 96 12.44 16.21 -2.19
CA SER A 96 13.58 15.37 -2.62
C SER A 96 14.59 16.07 -3.56
N TYR A 97 14.55 17.41 -3.67
CA TYR A 97 15.34 18.18 -4.63
C TYR A 97 16.82 17.75 -4.65
N GLY A 98 17.24 17.11 -5.76
CA GLY A 98 18.63 16.78 -6.06
C GLY A 98 19.14 15.42 -5.56
N LYS A 99 18.33 14.59 -4.88
CA LYS A 99 18.73 13.24 -4.45
C LYS A 99 18.06 12.15 -5.28
N ASP A 100 18.86 11.31 -5.95
CA ASP A 100 18.46 10.08 -6.65
C ASP A 100 17.39 10.22 -7.74
N THR A 101 17.18 11.42 -8.29
CA THR A 101 16.15 11.71 -9.31
C THR A 101 16.54 11.26 -10.73
N ARG A 102 17.69 10.60 -10.93
CA ARG A 102 18.12 10.07 -12.23
C ARG A 102 17.91 8.55 -12.26
N GLY A 103 17.26 8.06 -13.31
CA GLY A 103 16.99 6.63 -13.48
C GLY A 103 15.65 6.21 -12.87
N ILE A 104 15.58 5.00 -12.32
CA ILE A 104 14.34 4.38 -11.83
C ILE A 104 14.23 4.30 -10.30
N LEU A 105 15.20 4.86 -9.57
CA LEU A 105 15.29 4.73 -8.11
C LEU A 105 14.29 5.61 -7.36
N ARG A 106 14.02 6.81 -7.87
CA ARG A 106 13.05 7.76 -7.32
C ARG A 106 12.22 8.35 -8.44
N VAL A 107 10.98 7.89 -8.56
CA VAL A 107 10.03 8.23 -9.62
C VAL A 107 8.64 8.44 -9.01
N HIS A 108 7.80 9.21 -9.68
CA HIS A 108 6.46 9.53 -9.17
C HIS A 108 5.48 8.36 -9.23
N GLN A 109 5.74 7.39 -10.11
CA GLN A 109 4.94 6.17 -10.24
C GLN A 109 5.88 4.98 -10.29
N PHE A 110 5.60 3.97 -9.47
CA PHE A 110 6.29 2.69 -9.48
C PHE A 110 5.33 1.58 -9.09
N ASP A 111 5.62 0.35 -9.53
CA ASP A 111 4.84 -0.83 -9.16
C ASP A 111 5.41 -1.47 -7.90
N LYS A 112 4.52 -1.95 -7.03
CA LYS A 112 4.90 -2.59 -5.77
C LYS A 112 4.02 -3.80 -5.46
N VAL A 113 4.66 -4.82 -4.89
CA VAL A 113 3.99 -5.97 -4.26
C VAL A 113 4.13 -5.79 -2.75
N GLU A 114 3.00 -5.60 -2.06
CA GLU A 114 2.94 -5.28 -0.63
C GLU A 114 2.41 -6.45 0.19
N MET A 115 2.98 -6.67 1.37
CA MET A 115 2.45 -7.61 2.35
C MET A 115 1.70 -6.88 3.47
N VAL A 116 0.44 -7.26 3.71
CA VAL A 116 -0.35 -6.76 4.83
C VAL A 116 -0.89 -7.93 5.64
N SER A 117 -0.60 -7.96 6.95
CA SER A 117 -1.06 -9.04 7.83
C SER A 117 -1.85 -8.47 9.01
N PHE A 118 -3.13 -8.81 9.10
CA PHE A 118 -3.93 -8.59 10.29
C PHE A 118 -3.68 -9.74 11.26
N THR A 119 -3.32 -9.42 12.49
CA THR A 119 -2.85 -10.39 13.47
C THR A 119 -3.28 -9.97 14.88
N THR A 120 -3.20 -10.90 15.82
CA THR A 120 -3.49 -10.62 17.23
C THR A 120 -2.41 -9.72 17.84
N SER A 121 -2.74 -8.98 18.91
CA SER A 121 -1.85 -8.00 19.53
C SER A 121 -0.49 -8.55 20.00
N GLU A 122 -0.44 -9.82 20.38
CA GLU A 122 0.80 -10.50 20.80
C GLU A 122 1.81 -10.71 19.65
N LEU A 123 1.31 -10.81 18.43
CA LEU A 123 2.10 -10.87 17.20
C LEU A 123 1.99 -9.49 16.57
N ARG A 124 2.98 -8.61 16.75
CA ARG A 124 2.94 -7.24 16.16
C ARG A 124 2.47 -7.29 14.70
N CYS A 125 1.56 -6.41 14.32
CA CYS A 125 1.19 -6.19 12.92
C CYS A 125 2.47 -5.94 12.12
N VAL A 126 2.86 -6.88 11.27
CA VAL A 126 4.08 -6.77 10.46
C VAL A 126 3.66 -6.24 9.10
N VAL A 127 3.86 -4.94 8.89
CA VAL A 127 4.00 -4.36 7.55
C VAL A 127 5.47 -4.54 7.19
N VAL A 128 5.77 -5.49 6.29
CA VAL A 128 7.13 -5.66 5.76
C VAL A 128 7.21 -4.85 4.48
N ILE A 129 8.06 -3.82 4.49
CA ILE A 129 8.47 -3.03 3.32
C ILE A 129 9.68 -3.69 2.67
#